data_AF-A0A5C4T8N5-F1
#
_entry.id   AF-A0A5C4T8N5-F1
#
_cell.length_a   1.000
_cell.length_b   1.000
_cell.length_c   1.000
_cell.angle_alpha   90.00
_cell.angle_beta   90.00
_cell.angle_gamma   90.00
#
_symmetry.space_group_name_H-M   'P 1'
#
loop_
_entity.id
_entity.type
_entity.pdbx_description
1 polymer ?
#
loop_
_entity_poly.entity_id
_entity_poly.type
_entity_poly.pdbx_seq_one_letter_code
_entity_poly.pdbx_strand_id
1 'polypeptide(L)'
;MPYVLKHGASSELFACGLVNRYELPYYGVKDWDEESAALGERESFLAARGVGDPEAWNVVELEEMKLKMANVKLKNDPANRLFLDDSGAFRIEKKQ
;
A
#
# COMPACT_ATOMS: atom_id res chain seq x y z
N MET A 1 2.96 -9.91 -11.00
CA MET A 1 3.09 -8.48 -10.70
C MET A 1 2.02 -8.18 -9.66
N PRO A 2 2.37 -7.63 -8.49
CA PRO A 2 1.39 -7.35 -7.44
C PRO A 2 0.51 -6.14 -7.75
N TYR A 3 -0.69 -6.13 -7.19
CA TYR A 3 -1.64 -5.02 -7.19
C TYR A 3 -1.65 -4.34 -5.82
N VAL A 4 -1.60 -3.02 -5.78
CA VAL A 4 -1.57 -2.24 -4.54
C VAL A 4 -2.67 -1.19 -4.54
N LEU A 5 -2.95 -0.60 -3.38
CA LEU A 5 -3.82 0.56 -3.27
C LEU A 5 -3.01 1.86 -3.35
N LYS A 6 -3.35 2.71 -4.32
CA LYS A 6 -2.82 4.07 -4.48
C LYS A 6 -3.95 5.09 -4.32
N HIS A 7 -3.78 6.04 -3.42
CA HIS A 7 -4.72 7.14 -3.22
C HIS A 7 -4.69 8.08 -4.43
N GLY A 8 -5.84 8.33 -5.05
CA GLY A 8 -5.94 9.08 -6.30
C GLY A 8 -5.44 10.51 -6.21
N ALA A 9 -5.76 11.22 -5.12
CA ALA A 9 -5.42 12.65 -4.99
C ALA A 9 -3.99 12.91 -4.50
N SER A 10 -3.45 12.04 -3.64
CA SER A 10 -2.14 12.26 -2.99
C SER A 10 -1.03 11.38 -3.54
N SER A 11 -1.37 10.39 -4.38
CA SER A 11 -0.44 9.34 -4.81
C SER A 11 0.17 8.52 -3.66
N GLU A 12 -0.49 8.48 -2.50
CA GLU A 12 -0.07 7.67 -1.36
C GLU A 12 -0.29 6.18 -1.63
N LEU A 13 0.66 5.34 -1.24
CA LEU A 13 0.49 3.89 -1.20
C LEU A 13 -0.02 3.45 0.16
N PHE A 14 -1.03 2.58 0.18
CA PHE A 14 -1.64 2.13 1.43
C PHE A 14 -0.70 1.21 2.20
N ALA A 15 -0.08 1.76 3.26
CA ALA A 15 0.79 1.01 4.16
C ALA A 15 0.06 0.64 5.45
N CYS A 16 0.26 -0.59 5.92
CA CYS A 16 -0.31 -1.08 7.18
C CYS A 16 0.52 -2.21 7.78
N GLY A 17 0.13 -2.65 8.98
CA GLY A 17 0.67 -3.87 9.59
C GLY A 17 0.22 -5.10 8.80
N LEU A 18 1.19 -5.88 8.36
CA LEU A 18 1.05 -7.12 7.59
C LEU A 18 1.85 -8.22 8.27
N VAL A 19 1.56 -9.47 7.91
CA VAL A 19 2.31 -10.65 8.37
C VAL A 19 2.85 -11.34 7.13
N ASN A 20 4.16 -11.61 7.11
CA ASN A 20 4.78 -12.29 5.97
C ASN A 20 4.58 -13.82 6.07
N ARG A 21 5.03 -14.55 5.05
CA ARG A 21 4.96 -16.04 5.00
C ARG A 21 5.66 -16.78 6.14
N TYR A 22 6.51 -16.09 6.91
CA TYR A 22 7.22 -16.63 8.07
C TYR A 22 6.56 -16.24 9.39
N GLU A 23 5.30 -15.76 9.34
CA GLU A 23 4.54 -15.30 10.51
C GLU A 23 5.17 -14.10 11.23
N LEU A 24 6.07 -13.38 10.55
CA LEU A 24 6.70 -12.19 11.12
C LEU A 24 5.88 -10.94 10.77
N PRO A 25 5.44 -10.17 11.78
CA PRO A 25 4.74 -8.92 11.54
C PRO A 25 5.71 -7.87 10.99
N TYR A 26 5.24 -7.10 10.00
CA TYR A 26 5.97 -5.99 9.43
C TYR A 26 5.01 -4.90 8.95
N TYR A 27 5.50 -3.68 8.81
CA TYR A 27 4.77 -2.54 8.28
C TYR A 27 5.19 -2.33 6.83
N GLY A 28 4.24 -2.50 5.92
CA GLY A 28 4.48 -2.53 4.49
C GLY A 28 3.26 -2.11 3.69
N VAL A 29 3.43 -1.97 2.38
CA VAL A 29 2.32 -1.68 1.45
C VAL A 29 1.47 -2.94 1.30
N LYS A 30 0.14 -2.81 1.40
CA LYS A 30 -0.77 -3.92 1.11
C LYS A 30 -0.76 -4.22 -0.39
N ASP A 31 -0.51 -5.49 -0.71
CA ASP A 31 -0.53 -6.01 -2.06
C ASP A 31 -1.42 -7.26 -2.22
N TRP A 32 -1.90 -7.50 -3.43
CA TRP A 32 -2.58 -8.73 -3.87
C TRP A 32 -1.90 -9.28 -5.12
N ASP A 33 -1.93 -10.59 -5.30
CA ASP A 33 -1.38 -11.24 -6.49
C ASP A 33 -2.29 -11.08 -7.73
N GLU A 34 -3.61 -10.93 -7.50
CA GLU A 34 -4.62 -10.83 -8.56
C GLU A 34 -5.43 -9.54 -8.47
N GLU A 35 -5.72 -8.93 -9.62
CA GLU A 35 -6.52 -7.70 -9.73
C GLU A 35 -7.95 -7.90 -9.24
N SER A 36 -8.58 -9.03 -9.59
CA SER A 36 -9.93 -9.39 -9.20
C SER A 36 -10.09 -9.45 -7.68
N ALA A 37 -9.11 -10.06 -7.00
CA ALA A 37 -9.03 -10.11 -5.55
C ALA A 37 -8.85 -8.70 -4.96
N ALA A 38 -7.94 -7.90 -5.52
CA ALA A 38 -7.74 -6.52 -5.08
C ALA A 38 -9.02 -5.68 -5.19
N LEU A 39 -9.75 -5.76 -6.32
CA LEU A 39 -10.99 -5.02 -6.53
C LEU A 39 -12.12 -5.50 -5.61
N GLY A 40 -12.26 -6.82 -5.43
CA GLY A 40 -13.30 -7.39 -4.57
C GLY A 40 -13.06 -7.19 -3.07
N GLU A 41 -11.80 -7.16 -2.65
CA GLU A 41 -11.43 -7.01 -1.23
C GLU A 41 -11.13 -5.57 -0.82
N ARG A 42 -10.85 -4.65 -1.76
CA ARG A 42 -10.46 -3.26 -1.46
C ARG A 42 -11.41 -2.60 -0.46
N GLU A 43 -12.72 -2.63 -0.75
CA GLU A 43 -13.71 -1.90 0.05
C GLU A 43 -13.80 -2.46 1.47
N SER A 44 -13.90 -3.79 1.60
CA SER A 44 -13.97 -4.44 2.91
C SER A 44 -12.68 -4.28 3.71
N PHE A 45 -11.52 -4.34 3.04
CA PHE A 45 -10.20 -4.15 3.65
C PHE A 45 -10.02 -2.73 4.20
N LEU A 46 -10.43 -1.71 3.44
CA LEU A 46 -10.36 -0.31 3.82
C LEU A 46 -11.37 0.02 4.93
N ALA A 47 -12.60 -0.48 4.83
CA ALA A 47 -13.63 -0.31 5.85
C ALA A 47 -13.21 -0.93 7.20
N ALA A 48 -12.61 -2.12 7.19
CA ALA A 48 -12.09 -2.78 8.39
C ALA A 48 -10.98 -1.97 9.10
N ARG A 49 -10.35 -1.03 8.40
CA ARG A 49 -9.29 -0.15 8.93
C ARG A 49 -9.78 1.26 9.23
N GLY A 50 -11.09 1.51 9.13
CA GLY A 50 -11.70 2.81 9.40
C GLY A 50 -11.32 3.88 8.38
N VAL A 51 -10.95 3.49 7.15
CA VAL A 51 -10.68 4.43 6.07
C VAL A 51 -12.01 4.96 5.55
N GLY A 52 -12.23 6.26 5.70
CA GLY A 52 -13.54 6.87 5.47
C GLY A 52 -14.00 6.94 4.02
N ASP A 53 -13.07 6.94 3.06
CA ASP A 53 -13.38 7.01 1.63
C ASP A 53 -12.62 5.92 0.85
N PRO A 54 -13.22 4.73 0.68
CA PRO A 54 -12.63 3.65 -0.11
C PRO A 54 -12.51 3.96 -1.61
N GLU A 55 -13.37 4.82 -2.16
CA GLU A 55 -13.37 5.16 -3.58
C GLU A 55 -12.17 6.02 -3.97
N ALA A 56 -11.62 6.78 -3.02
CA ALA A 56 -10.39 7.54 -3.21
C ALA A 56 -9.14 6.66 -3.42
N TRP A 57 -9.22 5.34 -3.16
CA TRP A 57 -8.11 4.40 -3.32
C TRP A 57 -8.29 3.55 -4.57
N ASN A 58 -7.37 3.70 -5.53
CA ASN A 58 -7.37 2.94 -6.77
C ASN A 58 -6.51 1.70 -6.63
N VAL A 59 -6.97 0.59 -7.23
CA VAL A 59 -6.13 -0.59 -7.45
C VAL A 59 -5.19 -0.29 -8.61
N VAL A 60 -3.88 -0.39 -8.39
CA VAL A 60 -2.87 -0.17 -9.41
C VAL A 60 -1.89 -1.33 -9.44
N GLU A 61 -1.50 -1.75 -10.64
CA GLU A 61 -0.42 -2.72 -10.81
C GLU A 61 0.91 -2.06 -10.45
N LEU A 62 1.74 -2.75 -9.68
CA LEU A 62 3.06 -2.31 -9.29
C LEU A 62 4.08 -3.41 -9.58
N GLU A 63 5.23 -3.03 -10.13
CA GLU A 63 6.34 -3.96 -10.29
C GLU A 63 6.80 -4.54 -8.96
N GLU A 64 7.09 -5.84 -8.90
CA GLU A 64 7.52 -6.51 -7.66
C GLU A 64 8.77 -5.85 -7.06
N MET A 65 9.69 -5.40 -7.90
CA MET A 65 10.90 -4.70 -7.46
C MET A 65 10.57 -3.33 -6.82
N LYS A 66 9.56 -2.62 -7.33
CA LYS A 66 9.06 -1.37 -6.75
C LYS A 66 8.35 -1.62 -5.42
N LEU A 67 7.55 -2.68 -5.31
CA LEU A 67 6.92 -3.07 -4.04
C LEU A 67 7.97 -3.39 -2.95
N LYS A 68 9.02 -4.14 -3.32
CA LYS A 68 10.14 -4.40 -2.41
C LYS A 68 10.83 -3.10 -1.97
N MET A 69 11.08 -2.19 -2.91
CA MET A 69 11.65 -0.88 -2.61
C MET A 69 10.74 -0.05 -1.68
N ALA A 70 9.43 -0.05 -1.93
CA ALA A 70 8.43 0.60 -1.09
C ALA A 70 8.52 0.13 0.38
N ASN A 71 8.54 -1.18 0.60
CA ASN A 71 8.66 -1.77 1.94
C ASN A 71 10.00 -1.41 2.61
N VAL A 72 11.11 -1.37 1.85
CA VAL A 72 12.41 -0.90 2.36
C VAL A 72 12.35 0.57 2.77
N LYS A 73 11.69 1.43 2.00
CA LYS A 73 11.56 2.87 2.30
C LYS A 73 10.71 3.14 3.54
N LEU A 74 9.71 2.29 3.81
CA LEU A 74 8.87 2.36 5.02
C LEU A 74 9.64 2.00 6.30
N LYS A 75 10.76 1.26 6.19
CA LYS A 75 11.64 0.88 7.32
C LYS A 75 10.93 0.14 8.46
N ASN A 76 9.82 -0.54 8.18
CA ASN A 76 8.99 -1.19 9.19
C ASN A 76 8.48 -0.20 10.28
N ASP A 77 8.35 1.07 9.96
CA ASP A 77 7.98 2.13 10.90
C ASP A 77 6.58 2.70 10.56
N PRO A 78 5.57 2.52 11.43
CA PRO A 78 4.20 2.96 11.17
C PRO A 78 4.04 4.48 11.14
N ALA A 79 5.04 5.24 11.60
CA ALA A 79 5.06 6.68 11.42
C ALA A 79 5.33 7.07 9.97
N ASN A 80 5.90 6.21 9.13
CA ASN A 80 6.18 6.53 7.73
C ASN A 80 4.95 6.30 6.84
N ARG A 81 4.71 7.26 5.95
CA ARG A 81 3.80 7.21 4.80
C ARG A 81 4.63 7.22 3.55
N LEU A 82 4.21 6.46 2.55
CA LEU A 82 4.90 6.34 1.28
C LEU A 82 4.01 6.86 0.16
N PHE A 83 4.57 7.68 -0.71
CA PHE A 83 3.92 8.23 -1.88
C PHE A 83 4.71 7.83 -3.11
N LEU A 84 4.02 7.40 -4.16
CA LEU A 84 4.58 7.00 -5.44
C LEU A 84 3.97 7.85 -6.54
N ASP A 85 4.72 8.82 -7.04
CA ASP A 85 4.26 9.67 -8.14
C ASP A 85 4.20 8.91 -9.47
N ASP A 86 3.61 9.55 -10.48
CA ASP A 86 3.46 8.96 -11.81
C ASP A 86 4.78 8.86 -12.59
N SER A 87 5.84 9.54 -12.12
CA SER A 87 7.20 9.37 -12.64
C SER A 87 7.90 8.13 -12.08
N GLY A 88 7.31 7.49 -11.07
CA GLY A 88 7.85 6.32 -10.40
C GLY A 88 8.81 6.65 -9.24
N ALA A 89 8.86 7.90 -8.78
CA ALA A 89 9.68 8.30 -7.66
C ALA A 89 8.94 8.12 -6.32
N PHE A 90 9.69 7.66 -5.32
CA PHE A 90 9.17 7.45 -3.96
C PHE A 90 9.47 8.63 -3.05
N ARG A 91 8.43 9.10 -2.35
CA ARG A 91 8.53 10.11 -1.28
C ARG A 91 8.04 9.50 0.03
N ILE A 92 8.79 9.75 1.11
CA ILE A 92 8.40 9.33 2.47
C ILE A 92 8.06 10.57 3.27
N GLU A 93 6.95 10.52 4.02
CA GLU A 93 6.60 11.53 5.02
C GLU A 93 6.29 10.87 6.36
N LYS A 94 6.48 11.60 7.46
CA LYS A 94 6.08 11.11 8.78
C LYS A 94 4.66 11.59 9.12
N LYS A 95 3.82 10.68 9.65
CA LYS A 95 2.60 11.05 10.38
C LYS A 95 3.04 11.91 11.58
N GLN A 96 2.55 13.15 11.63
CA GLN A 96 2.73 14.03 12.79
C GLN A 96 1.92 13.51 13.97
#